data_AF-A0A9D8D934-F1
#
_entry.id   AF-A0A9D8D934-F1
#
_cell.length_a   1.000
_cell.length_b   1.000
_cell.length_c   1.000
_cell.angle_alpha   90.00
_cell.angle_beta   90.00
_cell.angle_gamma   90.00
#
_symmetry.space_group_name_H-M   'P 1'
#
loop_
_entity.id
_entity.type
_entity.pdbx_description
1 polymer ?
#
loop_
_entity_poly.entity_id
_entity_poly.type
_entity_poly.pdbx_seq_one_letter_code
_entity_poly.pdbx_strand_id
1 'polypeptide(L)' 'MDVSGEFDLRGYLSLDERVRPGFTGITYTVTVDTDADDAVLEEICAITRTTSPMFDNVLNATLVTGVIARA' A
#
# COMPACT_ATOMS: atom_id res chain seq x y z
N MET A 1 -7.37 -11.53 -4.81
CA MET A 1 -6.50 -10.35 -4.82
C MET A 1 -5.21 -10.75 -4.15
N ASP A 2 -4.10 -10.52 -4.84
CA ASP A 2 -2.76 -10.82 -4.35
C ASP A 2 -2.01 -9.51 -4.18
N VAL A 3 -1.27 -9.37 -3.08
CA VAL A 3 -0.51 -8.17 -2.75
C VAL A 3 0.89 -8.56 -2.30
N SER A 4 1.91 -7.93 -2.86
CA SER A 4 3.32 -8.11 -2.50
C SER A 4 3.95 -6.75 -2.19
N GLY A 5 4.72 -6.67 -1.12
CA GLY A 5 5.48 -5.48 -0.74
C GLY A 5 6.98 -5.77 -0.69
N GLU A 6 7.78 -4.87 -1.26
CA GLU A 6 9.24 -4.97 -1.27
C GLU A 6 9.82 -4.18 -0.12
N PHE A 7 10.73 -4.75 0.65
CA PHE A 7 11.47 -4.05 1.70
C PHE A 7 12.86 -4.66 1.88
N ASP A 8 13.77 -3.90 2.46
CA ASP A 8 15.14 -4.32 2.71
C ASP A 8 15.34 -4.66 4.18
N LEU A 9 15.79 -5.89 4.44
CA LEU A 9 16.04 -6.40 5.80
C LEU A 9 17.07 -5.56 6.56
N ARG A 10 18.02 -4.92 5.87
CA ARG A 10 19.01 -4.05 6.51
C ARG A 10 18.35 -2.85 7.19
N GLY A 11 17.37 -2.23 6.52
CA GLY A 11 16.59 -1.15 7.12
C GLY A 11 15.62 -1.69 8.17
N TYR A 12 14.88 -2.76 7.85
CA TYR A 12 13.84 -3.32 8.72
C TYR A 12 14.38 -3.81 10.07
N LEU A 13 15.57 -4.41 10.08
CA LEU A 13 16.25 -4.89 11.29
C LEU A 13 17.21 -3.85 11.89
N SER A 14 17.19 -2.60 11.43
CA SER A 14 18.06 -1.50 11.90
C SER A 14 19.56 -1.80 11.81
N LEU A 15 20.00 -2.45 10.73
CA LEU A 15 21.40 -2.79 10.46
C LEU A 15 22.14 -1.72 9.64
N ASP A 16 21.42 -0.90 8.86
CA ASP A 16 21.96 0.24 8.10
C ASP A 16 20.97 1.42 8.13
N GLU A 17 21.34 2.51 8.81
CA GLU A 17 20.49 3.69 8.99
C GLU A 17 20.21 4.46 7.69
N ARG A 18 20.98 4.21 6.62
CA ARG A 18 20.77 4.85 5.31
C ARG A 18 19.68 4.13 4.50
N VAL A 19 19.25 2.95 4.94
CA VAL A 19 18.24 2.13 4.27
C VAL A 19 16.90 2.31 4.97
N ARG A 20 15.86 2.69 4.22
CA ARG A 20 14.52 2.86 4.79
C ARG A 20 13.97 1.52 5.33
N PRO A 21 13.33 1.51 6.51
CA PRO A 21 12.83 0.27 7.13
C PRO A 21 11.50 -0.22 6.55
N GLY A 22 10.72 0.66 5.91
CA GLY A 22 9.40 0.35 5.37
C GLY A 22 9.41 -0.09 3.90
N PHE A 23 8.22 -0.39 3.37
CA PHE A 23 8.03 -0.83 1.98
C PHE A 23 8.54 0.18 0.95
N THR A 24 9.44 -0.27 0.08
CA THR A 24 9.96 0.46 -1.08
C THR A 24 9.00 0.47 -2.27
N GLY A 25 8.16 -0.55 -2.38
CA GLY A 25 7.11 -0.66 -3.38
C GLY A 25 6.03 -1.65 -2.93
N ILE A 26 4.81 -1.47 -3.44
CA ILE A 26 3.69 -2.39 -3.24
C ILE A 26 3.10 -2.67 -4.62
N THR A 27 2.95 -3.95 -4.94
CA THR A 27 2.33 -4.44 -6.18
C THR A 27 1.12 -5.27 -5.81
N TYR A 28 0.02 -5.12 -6.55
CA TYR A 28 -1.18 -5.90 -6.33
C TYR A 28 -1.80 -6.36 -7.65
N THR A 29 -2.46 -7.51 -7.61
CA THR A 29 -3.24 -8.05 -8.73
C THR A 29 -4.66 -8.36 -8.24
N VAL A 30 -5.66 -7.87 -8.96
CA VAL A 30 -7.07 -8.19 -8.71
C VAL A 30 -7.58 -9.01 -9.88
N THR A 31 -7.99 -10.24 -9.60
CA THR A 31 -8.72 -11.09 -10.54
C THR A 31 -10.21 -10.95 -10.25
N VAL A 32 -10.99 -10.59 -11.26
CA VAL A 32 -12.44 -10.40 -11.17
C VAL A 32 -13.11 -11.32 -12.19
N ASP A 33 -14.16 -12.01 -11.76
CA ASP A 33 -15.04 -12.79 -12.63
C ASP A 33 -16.25 -11.95 -12.99
N THR A 34 -16.36 -11.51 -14.24
CA THR A 34 -17.41 -10.58 -14.70
C THR A 34 -17.60 -10.63 -16.21
N ASP A 35 -18.81 -10.27 -16.65
CA ASP A 35 -19.18 -10.07 -18.05
C ASP A 35 -18.96 -8.61 -18.53
N ALA A 36 -18.46 -7.72 -17.66
CA ALA A 36 -18.14 -6.34 -18.01
C ALA A 36 -16.99 -6.27 -19.02
N ASP A 37 -17.02 -5.28 -19.91
CA ASP A 37 -15.91 -5.03 -20.82
C ASP A 37 -14.71 -4.37 -20.12
N ASP A 38 -13.56 -4.39 -20.81
CA ASP A 38 -12.31 -3.84 -20.27
C ASP A 38 -12.41 -2.35 -19.94
N ALA A 39 -13.21 -1.58 -20.70
CA ALA A 39 -13.35 -0.14 -20.48
C ALA A 39 -14.08 0.15 -19.15
N VAL A 40 -15.12 -0.61 -18.84
CA VAL A 40 -15.82 -0.54 -17.56
C VAL A 40 -14.88 -0.95 -16.41
N LEU A 41 -14.07 -1.99 -16.59
CA LEU A 41 -13.09 -2.41 -15.60
C LEU A 41 -12.01 -1.35 -15.35
N GLU A 42 -11.52 -0.70 -16.40
CA GLU A 42 -10.58 0.42 -16.30
C GLU A 42 -11.19 1.62 -15.55
N GLU A 43 -12.45 1.97 -15.84
CA GLU A 43 -13.17 3.03 -15.14
C GLU A 43 -13.31 2.72 -13.64
N ILE A 44 -13.73 1.50 -13.30
CA ILE A 44 -13.82 1.05 -11.90
C ILE A 44 -12.44 1.10 -11.22
N CYS A 45 -11.39 0.67 -11.90
CA CYS A 45 -10.01 0.73 -11.38
C CYS A 45 -9.58 2.19 -11.11
N ALA A 46 -9.89 3.11 -12.02
CA ALA A 46 -9.58 4.53 -11.85
C ALA A 46 -10.32 5.16 -10.66
N ILE A 47 -11.63 4.87 -10.52
CA ILE A 47 -12.44 5.37 -9.40
C ILE A 47 -11.95 4.79 -8.07
N THR A 48 -11.67 3.48 -8.02
CA THR A 48 -11.20 2.84 -6.78
C THR A 48 -9.83 3.34 -6.34
N ARG A 49 -8.91 3.67 -7.27
CA ARG A 49 -7.61 4.28 -6.94
C ARG A 49 -7.73 5.67 -6.31
N THR A 50 -8.69 6.47 -6.73
CA THR A 50 -8.89 7.84 -6.21
C THR A 50 -9.68 7.87 -4.90
N THR A 51 -10.53 6.86 -4.67
CA THR A 51 -11.41 6.79 -3.49
C THR A 51 -10.89 5.87 -2.39
N SER A 52 -9.87 5.05 -2.67
CA SER A 52 -9.34 4.08 -1.70
C SER A 52 -8.57 4.75 -0.57
N PRO A 53 -8.97 4.54 0.70
CA PRO A 53 -8.22 5.04 1.86
C PRO A 53 -6.81 4.44 1.94
N MET A 54 -6.61 3.22 1.43
CA MET A 54 -5.28 2.59 1.44
C MET A 54 -4.34 3.20 0.41
N PHE A 55 -4.85 3.61 -0.74
CA PHE A 55 -4.05 4.38 -1.70
C PHE A 55 -3.65 5.73 -1.10
N ASP A 56 -4.60 6.44 -0.48
CA ASP A 56 -4.31 7.70 0.21
C ASP A 56 -3.22 7.53 1.29
N ASN A 57 -3.40 6.56 2.20
CA ASN A 57 -2.45 6.29 3.27
C ASN A 57 -1.03 5.93 2.79
N VAL A 58 -0.90 5.31 1.61
CA VAL A 58 0.41 4.87 1.08
C VAL A 58 1.06 5.96 0.24
N LEU A 59 0.28 6.71 -0.54
CA LEU A 59 0.79 7.74 -1.45
C LEU A 59 1.00 9.09 -0.75
N ASN A 60 0.34 9.31 0.39
CA ASN A 60 0.47 10.51 1.19
C ASN A 60 1.08 10.20 2.56
N ALA A 61 1.76 11.19 3.15
CA ALA A 61 2.28 11.05 4.50
C ALA A 61 1.15 11.16 5.53
N THR A 62 0.69 10.02 6.04
CA THR A 62 -0.27 9.99 7.14
C THR A 62 0.43 10.26 8.47
N LEU A 63 0.01 11.32 9.19
CA LEU A 63 0.53 11.61 10.52
C LEU A 63 0.14 10.50 11.50
N VAL A 64 1.14 9.88 12.13
CA VAL A 64 0.94 8.87 13.17
C VAL A 64 1.38 9.44 14.51
N THR A 65 0.49 9.41 15.50
CA THR A 65 0.77 9.81 16.88
C THR A 65 0.46 8.65 17.82
N GLY A 66 1.21 8.54 18.92
CA GLY A 66 1.03 7.47 19.90
C GLY A 66 1.56 7.89 21.27
N VAL A 67 0.96 7.33 22.32
CA VAL A 67 1.40 7.51 23.71
C VAL A 67 1.53 6.15 24.37
N ILE A 68 2.54 6.01 25.24
CA ILE A 68 2.67 4.83 26.10
C ILE A 68 2.01 5.18 27.44
N ALA A 69 0.94 4.48 27.78
CA ALA A 69 0.29 4.59 29.08
C ALA A 69 0.61 3.36 29.94
N ARG A 70 0.85 3.59 31.24
CA ARG A 70 0.83 2.53 32.24
C ARG A 70 -0.61 2.37 32.74
N ALA A 71 -1.00 1.13 33.05
CA ALA A 71 -2.29 0.84 33.71
C ALA A 71 -2.36 1.49 35.10
#